data_AF-A0A963SBM3-F1
#
_entry.id   AF-A0A963SBM3-F1
#
_cell.length_a   1.000
_cell.length_b   1.000
_cell.length_c   1.000
_cell.angle_alpha   90.00
_cell.angle_beta   90.00
_cell.angle_gamma   90.00
#
_symmetry.space_group_name_H-M   'P 1'
#
loop_
_entity.id
_entity.type
_entity.pdbx_description
1 polymer ?
#
loop_
_entity_poly.entity_id
_entity_poly.type
_entity_poly.pdbx_seq_one_letter_code
_entity_poly.pdbx_strand_id
1 'polypeptide(L)'
;GNVSASIGHVQASRLVLSRFAYKLHRELVSWGTMGSAGLCGKYLMPVMRKQQYRFQMTNPNPATSGRYACPPIGASTTLQEPGQVIPAIGEDMGYLVWRKRNCCAL
;
A
#
# COMPACT_ATOMS: atom_id res chain seq x y z
N GLY A 1 7.71 8.31 11.44
CA GLY A 1 8.24 8.95 10.22
C GLY A 1 7.39 10.17 9.93
N ASN A 2 8.00 11.30 9.55
CA ASN A 2 7.31 12.58 9.34
C ASN A 2 6.77 12.71 7.90
N VAL A 3 5.62 13.37 7.73
CA VAL A 3 5.09 13.81 6.42
C VAL A 3 5.40 15.29 6.28
N SER A 4 6.34 15.65 5.38
CA SER A 4 6.82 17.02 5.25
C SER A 4 5.80 17.99 4.66
N ALA A 5 4.88 17.50 3.83
CA ALA A 5 3.78 18.27 3.26
C ALA A 5 2.59 17.34 2.95
N SER A 6 1.38 17.86 3.15
CA SER A 6 0.13 17.23 2.75
C SER A 6 -0.47 18.03 1.60
N ILE A 7 -0.23 17.57 0.36
CA ILE A 7 -0.73 18.25 -0.85
C ILE A 7 -2.17 17.81 -1.15
N GLY A 8 -2.48 16.54 -0.87
CA GLY A 8 -3.83 15.99 -0.92
C GLY A 8 -3.96 14.81 0.05
N HIS A 9 -5.19 14.54 0.50
CA HIS A 9 -5.44 13.51 1.51
C HIS A 9 -4.99 12.12 1.05
N VAL A 10 -5.21 11.77 -0.22
CA VAL A 10 -4.80 10.48 -0.79
C VAL A 10 -3.27 10.41 -0.90
N GLN A 11 -2.61 11.50 -1.33
CA GLN A 11 -1.15 11.55 -1.41
C GLN A 11 -0.50 11.37 -0.03
N ALA A 12 -0.95 12.14 0.98
CA ALA A 12 -0.40 12.10 2.32
C ALA A 12 -0.65 10.74 3.00
N SER A 13 -1.88 10.23 2.95
CA SER A 13 -2.24 8.97 3.62
C SER A 13 -1.58 7.74 2.98
N ARG A 14 -1.42 7.70 1.64
CA ARG A 14 -0.63 6.63 0.98
C ARG A 14 0.84 6.68 1.35
N LEU A 15 1.41 7.87 1.52
CA LEU A 15 2.80 8.02 1.95
C LEU A 15 2.98 7.49 3.38
N VAL A 16 2.06 7.82 4.29
CA VAL A 16 2.04 7.26 5.65
C VAL A 16 1.92 5.74 5.63
N LEU A 17 0.99 5.19 4.85
CA LEU A 17 0.80 3.75 4.70
C LEU A 17 2.07 3.03 4.22
N SER A 18 2.75 3.59 3.21
CA SER A 18 3.99 3.03 2.70
C SER A 18 5.12 2.99 3.75
N ARG A 19 5.21 4.04 4.57
CA ARG A 19 6.19 4.14 5.66
C ARG A 19 5.84 3.24 6.83
N PHE A 20 4.56 3.11 7.14
CA PHE A 20 4.08 2.20 8.17
C PHE A 20 4.42 0.75 7.81
N ALA A 21 4.12 0.34 6.58
CA ALA A 21 4.48 -0.99 6.11
C ALA A 21 6.01 -1.19 6.11
N TYR A 22 6.81 -0.16 5.78
CA TYR A 22 8.28 -0.26 5.86
C TYR A 22 8.76 -0.44 7.30
N LYS A 23 8.14 0.27 8.25
CA LYS A 23 8.42 0.14 9.68
C LYS A 23 8.11 -1.27 10.19
N LEU A 24 6.97 -1.86 9.81
CA LEU A 24 6.64 -3.25 10.15
C LEU A 24 7.69 -4.26 9.66
N HIS A 25 8.32 -4.00 8.52
CA HIS A 25 9.42 -4.82 8.02
C HIS A 25 10.68 -4.66 8.85
N ARG A 26 11.01 -3.42 9.24
CA ARG A 26 12.16 -3.10 10.10
C ARG A 26 12.01 -3.65 11.52
N GLU A 27 10.78 -3.72 12.03
CA GLU A 27 10.44 -4.31 13.34
C GLU A 27 10.23 -5.83 13.26
N LEU A 28 10.49 -6.45 12.10
CA LEU A 28 10.34 -7.90 11.87
C LEU A 28 8.92 -8.46 12.09
N VAL A 29 7.91 -7.58 12.17
CA VAL A 29 6.49 -7.96 12.26
C VAL A 29 5.98 -8.48 10.92
N SER A 30 6.38 -7.83 9.82
CA SER A 30 5.98 -8.23 8.48
C SER A 30 7.08 -9.01 7.75
N TRP A 31 6.72 -10.18 7.25
CA TRP A 31 7.66 -11.12 6.64
C TRP A 31 7.77 -10.90 5.12
N GLY A 32 8.76 -11.46 4.44
CA GLY A 32 8.82 -11.60 2.99
C GLY A 32 7.98 -12.78 2.50
N THR A 33 7.28 -12.61 1.38
CA THR A 33 6.46 -13.66 0.73
C THR A 33 6.64 -13.70 -0.80
N MET A 34 7.63 -12.98 -1.34
CA MET A 34 7.87 -12.85 -2.77
C MET A 34 9.29 -13.25 -3.12
N GLY A 35 9.51 -13.74 -4.34
CA GLY A 35 10.81 -14.21 -4.82
C GLY A 35 10.98 -15.72 -4.61
N SER A 36 12.16 -16.23 -4.97
CA SER A 36 12.52 -17.64 -4.82
C SER A 36 12.52 -18.09 -3.35
N ALA A 37 13.06 -17.25 -2.46
CA ALA A 37 13.07 -17.50 -1.01
C ALA A 37 11.66 -17.56 -0.37
N GLY A 38 10.65 -17.04 -1.06
CA GLY A 38 9.26 -16.98 -0.58
C GLY A 38 8.31 -18.01 -1.20
N LEU A 39 8.79 -18.96 -2.00
CA LEU A 39 7.95 -19.91 -2.76
C LEU A 39 7.19 -20.90 -1.87
N CYS A 40 7.89 -21.55 -0.94
CA CYS A 40 7.31 -22.56 -0.04
C CYS A 40 7.13 -22.05 1.39
N GLY A 41 7.42 -20.78 1.66
CA GLY A 41 7.43 -20.25 3.02
C GLY A 41 7.58 -18.74 3.10
N LYS A 42 7.44 -18.21 4.30
CA LYS A 42 7.71 -16.80 4.60
C LYS A 42 9.13 -16.68 5.16
N TYR A 43 9.84 -15.61 4.84
CA TYR A 43 11.20 -15.36 5.33
C TYR A 43 11.30 -13.98 6.00
N LEU A 44 12.32 -13.76 6.83
CA LEU A 44 12.55 -12.43 7.42
C LEU A 44 13.02 -11.45 6.34
N MET A 45 12.33 -10.32 6.21
CA MET A 45 12.66 -9.29 5.22
C MET A 45 12.75 -7.92 5.89
N PRO A 46 13.92 -7.54 6.45
CA PRO A 46 14.09 -6.25 7.13
C PRO A 46 13.97 -5.05 6.18
N VAL A 47 14.39 -5.23 4.92
CA VAL A 47 14.22 -4.23 3.86
C VAL A 47 13.04 -4.61 2.99
N MET A 48 11.95 -3.86 3.11
CA MET A 48 10.73 -4.10 2.32
C MET A 48 11.01 -4.01 0.82
N ARG A 49 10.57 -5.02 0.06
CA ARG A 49 10.42 -4.94 -1.40
C ARG A 49 9.07 -4.33 -1.78
N LYS A 50 9.08 -3.13 -2.38
CA LYS A 50 7.88 -2.39 -2.81
C LYS A 50 6.96 -3.19 -3.74
N GLN A 51 7.53 -4.00 -4.64
CA GLN A 51 6.78 -4.83 -5.60
C GLN A 51 5.88 -5.88 -4.94
N GLN A 52 6.12 -6.23 -3.67
CA GLN A 52 5.29 -7.16 -2.93
C GLN A 52 3.92 -6.56 -2.57
N TYR A 53 3.76 -5.24 -2.67
CA TYR A 53 2.58 -4.54 -2.15
C TYR A 53 1.87 -3.71 -3.21
N ARG A 54 0.53 -3.73 -3.17
CA ARG A 54 -0.34 -2.77 -3.85
C ARG A 54 -1.34 -2.22 -2.85
N PHE A 55 -1.72 -0.96 -3.04
CA PHE A 55 -2.70 -0.31 -2.19
C PHE A 55 -3.96 -0.07 -2.98
N GLN A 56 -5.08 -0.51 -2.44
CA GLN A 56 -6.40 -0.22 -2.97
C GLN A 56 -7.12 0.67 -1.97
N MET A 57 -7.79 1.71 -2.45
CA MET A 57 -8.56 2.57 -1.56
C MET A 57 -9.96 2.01 -1.36
N THR A 58 -10.46 2.10 -0.14
CA THR A 58 -11.73 1.48 0.31
C THR A 58 -12.70 2.49 0.90
N ASN A 59 -12.19 3.54 1.55
CA ASN A 59 -12.98 4.64 2.10
C ASN A 59 -12.33 5.97 1.70
N PRO A 60 -13.09 7.02 1.37
CA PRO A 60 -14.56 7.10 1.30
C PRO A 60 -15.16 6.53 0.00
N ASN A 61 -14.42 6.59 -1.11
CA ASN A 61 -14.84 6.06 -2.40
C ASN A 61 -13.97 4.84 -2.76
N PRO A 62 -14.53 3.63 -2.84
CA PRO A 62 -13.74 2.43 -3.08
C PRO A 62 -13.27 2.36 -4.53
N ALA A 63 -11.95 2.38 -4.74
CA ALA A 63 -11.34 2.24 -6.05
C ALA A 63 -11.30 0.74 -6.44
N THR A 64 -12.41 0.22 -6.98
CA THR A 64 -12.58 -1.21 -7.29
C THR A 64 -12.23 -1.59 -8.73
N SER A 65 -12.26 -0.65 -9.66
CA SER A 65 -12.04 -0.90 -11.08
C SER A 65 -11.19 0.17 -11.75
N GLY A 66 -10.64 -0.16 -12.92
CA GLY A 66 -9.78 0.72 -13.70
C GLY A 66 -8.29 0.62 -13.37
N ARG A 67 -7.48 1.31 -14.19
CA ARG A 67 -6.01 1.24 -14.15
C ARG A 67 -5.40 1.70 -12.82
N TYR A 68 -6.10 2.61 -12.12
CA TYR A 68 -5.66 3.21 -10.87
C TYR A 68 -6.37 2.64 -9.64
N ALA A 69 -7.07 1.50 -9.75
CA ALA A 69 -7.69 0.86 -8.58
C ALA A 69 -6.64 0.38 -7.56
N CYS A 70 -5.59 -0.27 -8.04
CA CYS A 70 -4.57 -0.94 -7.21
C CYS A 70 -3.13 -0.53 -7.61
N PRO A 71 -2.77 0.76 -7.47
CA PRO A 71 -1.43 1.24 -7.80
C PRO A 71 -0.32 0.61 -6.93
N PRO A 72 0.89 0.45 -7.48
CA PRO A 72 2.05 0.04 -6.72
C PRO A 72 2.55 1.15 -5.77
N ILE A 73 3.34 0.78 -4.77
CA ILE A 73 4.00 1.74 -3.88
C ILE A 73 4.94 2.64 -4.71
N GLY A 74 4.74 3.95 -4.60
CA GLY A 74 5.53 4.97 -5.32
C GLY A 74 4.91 5.46 -6.63
N ALA A 75 3.75 4.95 -7.04
CA ALA A 75 3.02 5.52 -8.17
C ALA A 75 2.45 6.91 -7.84
N SER A 76 2.34 7.76 -8.87
CA SER A 76 1.70 9.08 -8.75
C SER A 76 0.24 8.95 -8.32
N THR A 77 -0.20 9.86 -7.45
CA THR A 77 -1.58 9.96 -6.96
C THR A 77 -2.43 10.92 -7.78
N THR A 78 -1.83 11.74 -8.65
CA THR A 78 -2.51 12.83 -9.38
C THR A 78 -3.75 12.36 -10.15
N LEU A 79 -3.69 11.17 -10.76
CA LEU A 79 -4.80 10.62 -11.55
C LEU A 79 -5.83 9.86 -10.71
N GLN A 80 -5.46 9.50 -9.48
CA GLN A 80 -6.33 8.78 -8.58
C GLN A 80 -7.01 9.71 -7.56
N GLU A 81 -6.41 10.83 -7.20
CA GLU A 81 -6.93 11.80 -6.23
C GLU A 81 -8.32 12.39 -6.54
N PRO A 82 -8.66 12.71 -7.80
CA PRO A 82 -9.95 13.34 -8.11
C PRO A 82 -11.13 12.44 -7.72
N GLY A 83 -12.11 13.00 -7.00
CA GLY A 83 -13.34 12.31 -6.61
C GLY A 83 -13.16 11.23 -5.53
N GLN A 84 -11.99 11.18 -4.90
CA GLN A 84 -11.69 10.22 -3.83
C GLN A 84 -11.79 10.81 -2.42
N VAL A 85 -11.90 12.12 -2.31
CA VAL A 85 -12.11 12.83 -1.04
C VAL A 85 -13.47 13.50 -1.12
N ILE A 86 -14.29 13.29 -0.10
CA ILE A 86 -15.62 13.90 -0.01
C ILE A 86 -15.62 14.84 1.20
N PRO A 87 -15.82 16.16 1.02
CA PRO A 87 -15.76 17.10 2.13
C PRO A 87 -16.84 16.78 3.17
N ALA A 88 -16.54 17.05 4.45
CA ALA A 88 -17.42 16.89 5.62
C ALA A 88 -17.85 15.46 6.01
N ILE A 89 -17.96 14.51 5.08
CA ILE A 89 -18.41 13.13 5.37
C ILE A 89 -17.37 12.04 5.05
N GLY A 90 -16.33 12.36 4.27
CA GLY A 90 -15.38 11.39 3.74
C GLY A 90 -13.94 11.88 3.79
N GLU A 91 -13.51 12.39 4.94
CA GLU A 91 -12.13 12.87 5.16
C GLU A 91 -11.21 11.75 5.67
N ASP A 92 -11.78 10.66 6.17
CA ASP A 92 -11.06 9.47 6.62
C ASP A 92 -10.68 8.56 5.46
N MET A 93 -9.38 8.26 5.33
CA MET A 93 -8.86 7.47 4.22
C MET A 93 -8.65 6.01 4.64
N GLY A 94 -9.37 5.09 4.02
CA GLY A 94 -9.26 3.65 4.26
C GLY A 94 -8.53 2.95 3.11
N TYR A 95 -7.55 2.11 3.42
CA TYR A 95 -6.80 1.35 2.41
C TYR A 95 -6.80 -0.15 2.69
N LEU A 96 -7.06 -0.93 1.65
CA LEU A 96 -6.79 -2.35 1.59
C LEU A 96 -5.37 -2.57 1.05
N VAL A 97 -4.55 -3.30 1.81
CA VAL A 97 -3.17 -3.62 1.41
C VAL A 97 -3.12 -5.01 0.80
N TRP A 98 -2.93 -5.06 -0.50
CA TRP A 98 -2.68 -6.30 -1.22
C TRP A 98 -1.22 -6.70 -1.06
N ARG A 99 -1.00 -7.97 -0.71
CA ARG A 99 0.33 -8.54 -0.53
C ARG A 99 0.53 -9.73 -1.44
N LYS A 100 1.50 -9.62 -2.35
CA LYS A 100 1.91 -10.70 -3.25
C LYS A 100 2.48 -11.87 -2.44
N ARG A 101 1.99 -13.06 -2.75
CA ARG A 101 2.55 -14.34 -2.30
C ARG A 101 2.91 -15.14 -3.54
N ASN A 102 4.16 -15.58 -3.61
CA ASN A 102 4.55 -16.60 -4.57
C ASN A 102 4.27 -17.95 -3.93
N CYS A 103 3.51 -18.80 -4.60
CA CYS A 103 3.18 -20.13 -4.11
C CYS A 103 3.96 -21.18 -4.90
N CYS A 104 4.43 -22.21 -4.22
CA CYS A 104 4.84 -23.47 -4.85
C CYS A 104 3.59 -24.35 -5.00
N ALA A 105 3.28 -24.74 -6.23
CA ALA A 105 2.39 -25.86 -6.47
C ALA A 105 3.24 -27.13 -6.31
N LEU A 106 3.00 -27.87 -5.24
CA LEU A 106 3.54 -29.21 -5.04
C LEU A 106 2.81 -30.18 -5.96
#